data_AF-A0A0D6LRT2-F1
#
_entry.id   AF-A0A0D6LRT2-F1
#
_cell.length_a   1.000
_cell.length_b   1.000
_cell.length_c   1.000
_cell.angle_alpha   90.00
_cell.angle_beta   90.00
_cell.angle_gamma   90.00
#
_symmetry.space_group_name_H-M   'P 1'
#
loop_
_entity.id
_entity.type
_entity.pdbx_description
1 polymer ?
#
loop_
_entity_poly.entity_id
_entity_poly.type
_entity_poly.pdbx_seq_one_letter_code
_entity_poly.pdbx_strand_id
1 'polypeptide(L)'
;MTNWFEYESGHAWCESAYKYQTLPMVAEFANTMTNLPIIVLPLLNAMMLRKYIREVNHGLLVPQLLLTFNGLASTYYHATLNLFGQLVDELSLVWIINMFLVVYIPVMKWFPKKFSERLTTFRRTVVVLTALFSGLCFLEPTLNAVALMLFSIPAAVVIHYEGTQYTAAVRYFPDKSGSIFSFPYISLHEKSC
;
A
#
# COMPACT_ATOMS: atom_id res chain seq x y z
N MET A 1 1.04 -13.04 25.65
CA MET A 1 0.69 -11.97 24.68
C MET A 1 0.14 -10.75 25.41
N THR A 2 0.91 -10.11 26.30
CA THR A 2 0.40 -8.99 27.15
C THR A 2 1.05 -7.65 26.85
N ASN A 3 1.99 -7.59 25.91
CA ASN A 3 2.95 -6.48 25.80
C ASN A 3 2.81 -5.72 24.46
N TRP A 4 1.66 -5.80 23.80
CA TRP A 4 1.42 -5.21 22.46
C TRP A 4 1.62 -3.70 22.40
N PHE A 5 1.31 -3.02 23.50
CA PHE A 5 1.40 -1.56 23.63
C PHE A 5 2.55 -1.14 24.56
N GLU A 6 3.34 -2.08 25.06
CA GLU A 6 4.50 -1.74 25.87
C GLU A 6 5.51 -0.98 25.01
N TYR A 7 6.07 0.09 25.57
CA TYR A 7 7.12 0.86 24.92
C TYR A 7 8.32 -0.06 24.64
N GLU A 8 8.90 0.05 23.44
CA GLU A 8 10.02 -0.79 22.96
C GLU A 8 9.73 -2.28 22.83
N SER A 9 8.47 -2.69 22.80
CA SER A 9 8.11 -4.07 22.47
C SER A 9 8.36 -4.43 21.00
N GLY A 10 8.51 -3.42 20.12
CA GLY A 10 8.85 -3.55 18.71
C GLY A 10 10.35 -3.47 18.43
N HIS A 11 10.73 -3.58 17.16
CA HIS A 11 12.14 -3.60 16.74
C HIS A 11 12.70 -2.18 16.51
N ALA A 12 13.53 -1.69 17.43
CA ALA A 12 14.20 -0.39 17.27
C ALA A 12 15.15 -0.37 16.06
N TRP A 13 15.20 0.76 15.35
CA TRP A 13 16.06 0.95 14.18
C TRP A 13 17.39 1.65 14.57
N CYS A 14 18.18 2.01 13.55
CA CYS A 14 19.49 2.64 13.73
C CYS A 14 19.43 4.03 14.39
N GLU A 15 18.26 4.70 14.41
CA GLU A 15 18.07 5.91 15.20
C GLU A 15 17.93 5.51 16.68
N SER A 16 18.90 5.90 17.50
CA SER A 16 18.85 5.60 18.93
C SER A 16 17.64 6.28 19.59
N ALA A 17 16.67 5.46 20.02
CA ALA A 17 15.36 5.80 20.57
C ALA A 17 15.29 6.90 21.67
N TYR A 18 16.42 7.29 22.28
CA TYR A 18 16.45 8.37 23.29
C TYR A 18 17.61 9.34 23.16
N LYS A 19 18.60 9.05 22.32
CA LYS A 19 19.83 9.87 22.27
C LYS A 19 19.60 11.21 21.60
N TYR A 20 18.62 11.28 20.69
CA TYR A 20 18.26 12.47 19.91
C TYR A 20 16.85 12.96 20.21
N GLN A 21 16.32 12.62 21.38
CA GLN A 21 14.99 13.07 21.81
C GLN A 21 14.92 14.59 21.89
N THR A 22 14.22 15.19 20.93
CA THR A 22 13.79 16.59 20.99
C THR A 22 12.49 16.74 21.77
N LEU A 23 11.66 15.68 21.82
CA LEU A 23 10.40 15.59 22.56
C LEU A 23 10.42 14.30 23.42
N PRO A 24 10.03 14.38 24.71
CA PRO A 24 10.13 13.25 25.65
C PRO A 24 9.16 12.09 25.36
N MET A 25 8.24 12.26 24.40
CA MET A 25 7.21 11.27 24.04
C MET A 25 7.48 10.58 22.70
N VAL A 26 8.58 10.92 22.01
CA VAL A 26 8.90 10.41 20.67
C VAL A 26 10.23 9.67 20.74
N ALA A 27 10.23 8.37 20.41
CA ALA A 27 11.46 7.57 20.43
C ALA A 27 12.43 7.99 19.31
N GLU A 28 12.00 7.81 18.07
CA GLU A 28 12.83 8.08 16.88
C GLU A 28 12.30 9.33 16.18
N PHE A 29 12.82 10.50 16.57
CA PHE A 29 12.30 11.79 16.10
C PHE A 29 12.47 11.97 14.58
N ALA A 30 13.64 11.65 14.03
CA ALA A 30 13.88 11.81 12.61
C ALA A 30 12.98 10.85 11.80
N ASN A 31 12.93 9.58 12.19
CA ASN A 31 12.07 8.57 11.53
C ASN A 31 10.57 8.91 11.65
N THR A 32 10.15 9.53 12.75
CA THR A 32 8.77 10.01 12.92
C THR A 32 8.47 11.17 11.98
N MET A 33 9.35 12.17 11.88
CA MET A 33 9.12 13.37 11.09
C MET A 33 9.24 13.15 9.58
N THR A 34 10.09 12.22 9.14
CA THR A 34 10.24 11.87 7.71
C THR A 34 8.99 11.20 7.12
N ASN A 35 8.04 10.78 7.96
CA ASN A 35 6.74 10.28 7.52
C ASN A 35 5.73 11.39 7.14
N LEU A 36 5.99 12.66 7.50
CA LEU A 36 5.08 13.78 7.18
C LEU A 36 4.79 13.95 5.69
N PRO A 37 5.77 13.88 4.77
CA PRO A 37 5.49 13.90 3.33
C PRO A 37 4.58 12.75 2.88
N ILE A 38 4.72 11.56 3.46
CA ILE A 38 3.89 10.38 3.14
C ILE A 38 2.44 10.61 3.60
N ILE A 39 2.21 11.39 4.65
CA ILE A 39 0.87 11.79 5.10
C ILE A 39 0.29 12.89 4.20
N VAL A 40 1.07 13.95 3.94
CA VAL A 40 0.58 15.19 3.33
C VAL A 40 0.46 15.10 1.82
N LEU A 41 1.47 14.57 1.13
CA LEU A 41 1.50 14.57 -0.34
C LEU A 41 0.33 13.80 -0.98
N PRO A 42 -0.12 12.64 -0.46
CA PRO A 42 -1.27 11.94 -1.04
C PRO A 42 -2.58 12.72 -0.86
N LEU A 43 -2.74 13.43 0.26
CA LEU A 43 -3.90 14.29 0.50
C LEU A 43 -3.89 15.50 -0.44
N LEU A 44 -2.73 16.16 -0.62
CA LEU A 44 -2.57 17.23 -1.59
C LEU A 44 -2.89 16.75 -3.00
N ASN A 45 -2.38 15.57 -3.39
CA ASN A 45 -2.65 14.96 -4.68
C ASN A 45 -4.14 14.65 -4.87
N ALA A 46 -4.81 14.09 -3.86
CA ALA A 46 -6.26 13.87 -3.87
C ALA A 46 -7.06 15.17 -4.03
N MET A 47 -6.62 16.26 -3.39
CA MET A 47 -7.25 17.58 -3.54
C MET A 47 -7.04 18.17 -4.94
N MET A 48 -5.84 18.03 -5.50
CA MET A 48 -5.55 18.46 -6.88
C MET A 48 -6.38 17.66 -7.90
N LEU A 49 -6.57 16.36 -7.67
CA LEU A 49 -7.36 15.47 -8.51
C LEU A 49 -8.85 15.45 -8.15
N ARG A 50 -9.33 16.32 -7.25
CA ARG A 50 -10.71 16.26 -6.70
C ARG A 50 -11.81 16.18 -7.75
N LYS A 51 -11.66 16.93 -8.86
CA LYS A 51 -12.65 16.97 -9.94
C LYS A 51 -12.68 15.62 -10.66
N TYR A 52 -11.50 15.10 -10.98
CA TYR A 52 -11.34 13.80 -11.61
C TYR A 52 -11.85 12.65 -10.72
N ILE A 53 -11.53 12.66 -9.43
CA ILE A 53 -12.00 11.66 -8.47
C ILE A 53 -13.53 11.65 -8.41
N ARG A 54 -14.18 12.83 -8.36
CA ARG A 54 -15.65 12.92 -8.27
C ARG A 54 -16.38 12.63 -9.58
N GLU A 55 -15.80 13.05 -10.70
CA GLU A 55 -16.49 13.03 -11.99
C GLU A 55 -16.18 11.78 -12.81
N VAL A 56 -15.00 11.18 -12.64
CA VAL A 56 -14.50 10.07 -13.47
C VAL A 56 -14.36 8.80 -12.65
N ASN A 57 -13.51 8.79 -11.62
CA ASN A 57 -13.23 7.56 -10.87
C ASN A 57 -12.94 7.80 -9.38
N HIS A 58 -13.90 7.41 -8.55
CA HIS A 58 -13.85 7.57 -7.09
C HIS A 58 -12.83 6.62 -6.45
N GLY A 59 -12.52 5.50 -7.10
CA GLY A 59 -11.55 4.51 -6.66
C GLY A 59 -10.14 5.07 -6.50
N LEU A 60 -9.76 6.13 -7.24
CA LEU A 60 -8.46 6.78 -7.07
C LEU A 60 -8.25 7.38 -5.68
N LEU A 61 -9.31 7.60 -4.90
CA LEU A 61 -9.18 8.08 -3.53
C LEU A 61 -8.59 7.01 -2.60
N VAL A 62 -8.88 5.73 -2.84
CA VAL A 62 -8.46 4.60 -1.99
C VAL A 62 -6.93 4.52 -1.82
N PRO A 63 -6.10 4.50 -2.89
CA PRO A 63 -4.64 4.46 -2.72
C PRO A 63 -4.08 5.71 -2.03
N GLN A 64 -4.70 6.89 -2.20
CA GLN A 64 -4.27 8.11 -1.50
C GLN A 64 -4.52 7.98 0.00
N LEU A 65 -5.71 7.51 0.39
CA LEU A 65 -6.06 7.28 1.80
C LEU A 65 -5.20 6.19 2.45
N LEU A 66 -4.91 5.10 1.73
CA LEU A 66 -4.02 4.04 2.23
C LEU A 66 -2.60 4.55 2.46
N LEU A 67 -2.06 5.37 1.55
CA LEU A 67 -0.74 5.94 1.71
C LEU A 67 -0.68 6.94 2.88
N THR A 68 -1.71 7.77 3.05
CA THR A 68 -1.84 8.62 4.24
C THR A 68 -1.94 7.81 5.53
N PHE A 69 -2.73 6.72 5.54
CA PHE A 69 -2.86 5.83 6.68
C PHE A 69 -1.52 5.16 7.03
N ASN A 70 -0.76 4.71 6.03
CA ASN A 70 0.59 4.17 6.22
C ASN A 70 1.52 5.20 6.87
N GLY A 71 1.52 6.45 6.38
CA GLY A 71 2.32 7.51 7.00
C GLY A 71 1.97 7.71 8.47
N LEU A 72 0.67 7.67 8.82
CA LEU A 72 0.21 7.77 10.21
C LEU A 72 0.62 6.56 11.06
N ALA A 73 0.50 5.35 10.52
CA ALA A 73 0.89 4.11 11.19
C ALA A 73 2.40 4.09 11.46
N SER A 74 3.21 4.44 10.47
CA SER A 74 4.67 4.52 10.60
C SER A 74 5.09 5.63 11.58
N THR A 75 4.43 6.79 11.55
CA THR A 75 4.62 7.85 12.55
C THR A 75 4.33 7.35 13.97
N TYR A 76 3.22 6.62 14.16
CA TYR A 76 2.86 6.05 15.46
C TYR A 76 3.89 5.02 15.92
N TYR A 77 4.34 4.14 15.00
CA TYR A 77 5.36 3.15 15.29
C TYR A 77 6.68 3.79 15.72
N HIS A 78 7.24 4.70 14.93
CA HIS A 78 8.52 5.35 15.26
C HIS A 78 8.44 6.26 16.49
N ALA A 79 7.26 6.77 16.84
CA ALA A 79 7.07 7.51 18.07
C ALA A 79 7.03 6.60 19.33
N THR A 80 6.47 5.40 19.22
CA THR A 80 6.16 4.54 20.37
C THR A 80 6.99 3.26 20.49
N LEU A 81 7.59 2.82 19.38
CA LEU A 81 8.33 1.56 19.21
C LEU A 81 7.61 0.34 19.79
N ASN A 82 6.27 0.32 19.70
CA ASN A 82 5.49 -0.81 20.20
C ASN A 82 5.13 -1.81 19.09
N LEU A 83 4.88 -3.05 19.49
CA LEU A 83 4.60 -4.16 18.59
C LEU A 83 3.31 -3.95 17.78
N PHE A 84 2.29 -3.33 18.38
CA PHE A 84 1.06 -2.98 17.68
C PHE A 84 1.33 -2.02 16.52
N GLY A 85 2.09 -0.95 16.77
CA GLY A 85 2.48 0.04 15.76
C GLY A 85 3.29 -0.60 14.65
N GLN A 86 4.23 -1.48 15.00
CA GLN A 86 5.03 -2.24 14.03
C GLN A 86 4.14 -3.04 13.09
N LEU A 87 3.20 -3.81 13.67
CA LEU A 87 2.28 -4.64 12.89
C LEU A 87 1.41 -3.78 11.95
N VAL A 88 0.85 -2.69 12.46
CA VAL A 88 -0.05 -1.82 11.68
C VAL A 88 0.70 -1.11 10.54
N ASP A 89 1.93 -0.65 10.78
CA ASP A 89 2.78 -0.02 9.74
C ASP A 89 3.07 -1.02 8.61
N GLU A 90 3.68 -2.16 8.95
CA GLU A 90 4.05 -3.20 8.00
C GLU A 90 2.82 -3.81 7.27
N LEU A 91 1.68 -4.03 7.95
CA LEU A 91 0.45 -4.48 7.29
C LEU A 91 -0.09 -3.42 6.34
N SER A 92 -0.02 -2.13 6.69
CA SER A 92 -0.51 -1.07 5.81
C SER A 92 0.24 -1.04 4.47
N LEU A 93 1.54 -1.35 4.46
CA LEU A 93 2.32 -1.58 3.23
C LEU A 93 1.81 -2.78 2.42
N VAL A 94 1.48 -3.90 3.06
CA VAL A 94 0.89 -5.07 2.38
C VAL A 94 -0.41 -4.68 1.66
N TRP A 95 -1.27 -3.87 2.31
CA TRP A 95 -2.51 -3.39 1.70
C TRP A 95 -2.28 -2.44 0.53
N ILE A 96 -1.27 -1.56 0.60
CA ILE A 96 -0.87 -0.70 -0.51
C ILE A 96 -0.39 -1.54 -1.70
N ILE A 97 0.52 -2.49 -1.47
CA ILE A 97 1.03 -3.39 -2.51
C ILE A 97 -0.11 -4.20 -3.12
N ASN A 98 -0.98 -4.76 -2.29
CA ASN A 98 -2.14 -5.52 -2.74
C ASN A 98 -3.07 -4.68 -3.63
N MET A 99 -3.32 -3.42 -3.26
CA MET A 99 -4.09 -2.50 -4.10
C MET A 99 -3.44 -2.30 -5.47
N PHE A 100 -2.12 -2.10 -5.54
CA PHE A 100 -1.43 -2.01 -6.82
C PHE A 100 -1.57 -3.31 -7.63
N LEU A 101 -1.40 -4.47 -7.01
CA LEU A 101 -1.54 -5.77 -7.69
C LEU A 101 -2.97 -6.00 -8.22
N VAL A 102 -3.99 -5.77 -7.40
CA VAL A 102 -5.41 -5.92 -7.76
C VAL A 102 -5.83 -4.98 -8.89
N VAL A 103 -5.27 -3.77 -8.92
CA VAL A 103 -5.52 -2.79 -9.98
C VAL A 103 -4.76 -3.15 -11.25
N TYR A 104 -3.50 -3.55 -11.15
CA TYR A 104 -2.55 -3.59 -12.27
C TYR A 104 -2.40 -4.96 -12.93
N ILE A 105 -2.36 -6.08 -12.18
CA ILE A 105 -2.28 -7.44 -12.74
C ILE A 105 -3.29 -7.70 -13.88
N PRO A 106 -4.57 -7.29 -13.75
CA PRO A 106 -5.60 -7.56 -14.76
C PRO A 106 -5.40 -6.85 -16.10
N VAL A 107 -4.52 -5.86 -16.12
CA VAL A 107 -4.24 -4.95 -17.24
C VAL A 107 -3.12 -5.50 -18.12
N MET A 108 -2.29 -6.37 -17.57
CA MET A 108 -1.08 -6.83 -18.21
C MET A 108 -1.44 -7.76 -19.39
N LYS A 109 -0.73 -7.63 -20.52
CA LYS A 109 -1.05 -8.33 -21.77
C LYS A 109 -1.03 -9.87 -21.65
N TRP A 110 -0.14 -10.40 -20.81
CA TRP A 110 -0.01 -11.83 -20.50
C TRP A 110 -1.11 -12.38 -19.56
N PHE A 111 -2.01 -11.55 -19.03
CA PHE A 111 -3.03 -12.01 -18.11
C PHE A 111 -4.03 -12.93 -18.85
N PRO A 112 -4.29 -14.16 -18.37
CA PRO A 112 -5.09 -15.14 -19.10
C PRO A 112 -6.51 -14.62 -19.34
N LYS A 113 -6.94 -14.58 -20.61
CA LYS A 113 -8.27 -14.05 -21.02
C LYS A 113 -9.44 -14.68 -20.25
N LYS A 114 -9.35 -15.97 -19.89
CA LYS A 114 -10.36 -16.68 -19.06
C LYS A 114 -10.56 -16.06 -17.67
N PHE A 115 -9.52 -15.45 -17.08
CA PHE A 115 -9.62 -14.76 -15.79
C PHE A 115 -10.10 -13.31 -15.95
N SER A 116 -9.92 -12.71 -17.12
CA SER A 116 -10.41 -11.35 -17.42
C SER A 116 -11.94 -11.26 -17.30
N GLU A 117 -12.67 -12.30 -17.74
CA GLU A 117 -14.13 -12.36 -17.61
C GLU A 117 -14.62 -12.48 -16.14
N ARG A 118 -13.78 -13.00 -15.24
CA ARG A 118 -14.09 -13.16 -13.81
C ARG A 118 -13.30 -12.20 -12.93
N LEU A 119 -12.87 -11.08 -13.50
CA LEU A 119 -11.96 -10.16 -12.86
C LEU A 119 -12.49 -9.63 -11.52
N THR A 120 -13.75 -9.24 -11.45
CA THR A 120 -14.37 -8.75 -10.21
C THR A 120 -14.34 -9.81 -9.11
N THR A 121 -14.53 -11.08 -9.45
CA THR A 121 -14.43 -12.20 -8.51
C THR A 121 -12.99 -12.40 -8.05
N PHE A 122 -12.02 -12.38 -8.97
CA PHE A 122 -10.60 -12.48 -8.65
C PHE A 122 -10.16 -11.37 -7.68
N ARG A 123 -10.50 -10.11 -7.98
CA ARG A 123 -10.19 -8.95 -7.12
C ARG A 123 -10.78 -9.13 -5.71
N ARG A 124 -12.03 -9.57 -5.60
CA ARG A 124 -12.67 -9.85 -4.31
C ARG A 124 -11.98 -10.98 -3.56
N THR A 125 -11.64 -12.07 -4.22
CA THR A 125 -10.93 -13.19 -3.61
C THR A 125 -9.57 -12.75 -3.05
N VAL A 126 -8.79 -12.00 -3.84
CA VAL A 126 -7.50 -11.48 -3.38
C VAL A 126 -7.67 -10.58 -2.15
N VAL A 127 -8.62 -9.64 -2.17
CA VAL A 127 -8.88 -8.75 -1.02
C VAL A 127 -9.31 -9.53 0.23
N VAL A 128 -10.20 -10.52 0.08
CA VAL A 128 -10.65 -11.36 1.21
C VAL A 128 -9.50 -12.20 1.77
N LEU A 129 -8.68 -12.81 0.90
CA LEU A 129 -7.52 -13.59 1.33
C LEU A 129 -6.51 -12.71 2.07
N THR A 130 -6.21 -11.51 1.56
CA THR A 130 -5.33 -10.55 2.25
C THR A 130 -5.92 -10.16 3.60
N ALA A 131 -7.23 -9.91 3.71
CA ALA A 131 -7.87 -9.57 4.97
C ALA A 131 -7.77 -10.70 6.00
N LEU A 132 -8.01 -11.94 5.59
CA LEU A 132 -7.86 -13.11 6.45
C LEU A 132 -6.42 -13.28 6.92
N PHE A 133 -5.45 -13.10 6.01
CA PHE A 133 -4.03 -13.19 6.35
C PHE A 133 -3.57 -12.06 7.29
N SER A 134 -4.04 -10.83 7.07
CA SER A 134 -3.83 -9.72 8.02
C SER A 134 -4.40 -10.05 9.40
N GLY A 135 -5.58 -10.66 9.47
CA GLY A 135 -6.18 -11.14 10.72
C GLY A 135 -5.31 -12.18 11.44
N LEU A 136 -4.70 -13.11 10.69
CA LEU A 136 -3.77 -14.09 11.25
C LEU A 136 -2.49 -13.43 11.81
N CYS A 137 -2.02 -12.33 11.19
CA CYS A 137 -0.86 -11.59 11.69
C CYS A 137 -1.13 -10.91 13.05
N PHE A 138 -2.40 -10.65 13.41
CA PHE A 138 -2.75 -10.20 14.77
C PHE A 138 -2.66 -11.31 15.82
N LEU A 139 -2.72 -12.59 15.41
CA LEU A 139 -2.51 -13.71 16.32
C LEU A 139 -1.02 -14.04 16.47
N GLU A 140 -0.29 -13.99 15.35
CA GLU A 140 1.12 -14.33 15.27
C GLU A 140 1.89 -13.24 14.49
N PRO A 141 2.42 -12.21 15.18
CA PRO A 141 3.08 -11.07 14.54
C PRO A 141 4.31 -11.41 13.70
N THR A 142 4.96 -12.55 13.97
CA THR A 142 6.12 -13.05 13.20
C THR A 142 5.77 -13.33 11.74
N LEU A 143 4.49 -13.60 11.42
CA LEU A 143 4.01 -13.82 10.07
C LEU A 143 4.03 -12.56 9.20
N ASN A 144 4.09 -11.37 9.81
CA ASN A 144 3.99 -10.10 9.10
C ASN A 144 5.16 -9.87 8.14
N ALA A 145 6.39 -10.17 8.57
CA ALA A 145 7.57 -10.10 7.72
C ALA A 145 7.48 -11.07 6.53
N VAL A 146 6.91 -12.26 6.75
CA VAL A 146 6.63 -13.23 5.68
C VAL A 146 5.58 -12.69 4.71
N ALA A 147 4.51 -12.06 5.23
CA ALA A 147 3.50 -11.37 4.44
C ALA A 147 4.15 -10.34 3.50
N LEU A 148 4.98 -9.47 4.07
CA LEU A 148 5.61 -8.38 3.35
C LEU A 148 6.50 -8.92 2.23
N MET A 149 7.31 -9.94 2.50
CA MET A 149 8.18 -10.56 1.49
C MET A 149 7.37 -11.25 0.38
N LEU A 150 6.32 -11.99 0.74
CA LEU A 150 5.49 -12.72 -0.21
C LEU A 150 4.76 -11.79 -1.20
N PHE A 151 4.36 -10.59 -0.75
CA PHE A 151 3.68 -9.61 -1.60
C PHE A 151 4.65 -8.67 -2.33
N SER A 152 5.73 -8.23 -1.68
CA SER A 152 6.67 -7.24 -2.25
C SER A 152 7.56 -7.81 -3.36
N ILE A 153 8.04 -9.05 -3.24
CA ILE A 153 8.93 -9.64 -4.25
C ILE A 153 8.21 -9.81 -5.60
N PRO A 154 7.02 -10.43 -5.69
CA PRO A 154 6.29 -10.51 -6.95
C PRO A 154 5.92 -9.13 -7.51
N ALA A 155 5.55 -8.18 -6.64
CA ALA A 155 5.27 -6.82 -7.07
C ALA A 155 6.49 -6.14 -7.70
N ALA A 156 7.67 -6.28 -7.10
CA ALA A 156 8.91 -5.73 -7.64
C ALA A 156 9.27 -6.35 -9.00
N VAL A 157 9.12 -7.67 -9.14
CA VAL A 157 9.33 -8.37 -10.42
C VAL A 157 8.37 -7.86 -11.50
N VAL A 158 7.09 -7.71 -11.16
CA VAL A 158 6.06 -7.17 -12.07
C VAL A 158 6.39 -5.74 -12.50
N ILE A 159 6.74 -4.87 -11.56
CA ILE A 159 7.09 -3.46 -11.86
C ILE A 159 8.34 -3.39 -12.74
N HIS A 160 9.36 -4.21 -12.45
CA HIS A 160 10.59 -4.25 -13.25
C HIS A 160 10.33 -4.75 -14.67
N TYR A 161 9.59 -5.85 -14.81
CA TYR A 161 9.21 -6.39 -16.11
C TYR A 161 8.45 -5.36 -16.95
N GLU A 162 7.44 -4.72 -16.37
CA GLU A 162 6.63 -3.74 -17.09
C GLU A 162 7.41 -2.46 -17.42
N GLY A 163 8.25 -1.95 -16.51
CA GLY A 163 9.10 -0.78 -16.75
C GLY A 163 10.17 -1.00 -17.83
N THR A 164 10.64 -2.23 -18.01
CA THR A 164 11.61 -2.57 -19.06
C THR A 164 10.92 -2.75 -20.42
N GLN A 165 9.80 -3.45 -20.48
CA GLN A 165 9.15 -3.86 -21.73
C GLN A 165 8.22 -2.79 -22.32
N TYR A 166 7.65 -1.91 -21.50
CA TYR A 166 6.58 -1.01 -21.96
C TYR A 166 6.81 0.46 -21.58
N THR A 167 6.20 1.36 -22.35
CA THR A 167 6.05 2.78 -22.05
C THR A 167 4.58 3.06 -21.69
N ALA A 168 4.38 3.95 -20.72
CA ALA A 168 3.04 4.34 -20.30
C ALA A 168 2.33 5.09 -21.44
N ALA A 169 1.23 4.52 -21.96
CA ALA A 169 0.39 5.14 -22.96
C ALA A 169 -1.05 5.20 -22.47
N VAL A 170 -1.50 6.38 -22.05
CA VAL A 170 -2.85 6.57 -21.53
C VAL A 170 -3.86 6.49 -22.70
N ARG A 171 -4.62 5.38 -22.81
CA ARG A 171 -5.63 5.21 -23.87
C ARG A 171 -7.07 5.13 -23.38
N TYR A 172 -7.34 4.71 -22.14
CA TYR A 172 -8.72 4.46 -21.71
C TYR A 172 -8.98 4.96 -20.28
N PHE A 173 -9.97 5.84 -20.17
CA PHE A 173 -10.51 6.30 -18.90
C PHE A 173 -11.92 5.70 -18.73
N PRO A 174 -12.18 4.90 -17.67
CA PRO A 174 -13.51 4.36 -17.45
C PRO A 174 -14.51 5.49 -17.13
N ASP A 175 -15.71 5.38 -17.69
CA ASP A 175 -16.84 6.27 -17.42
C ASP A 175 -17.54 5.88 -16.09
N LYS A 176 -18.28 6.82 -15.52
CA LYS A 176 -18.93 6.85 -14.18
C LYS A 176 -19.83 5.65 -13.85
N SER A 177 -20.17 4.83 -14.84
CA SER A 177 -21.07 3.67 -14.74
C SER A 177 -20.39 2.40 -14.17
N GLY A 178 -19.06 2.42 -13.99
CA GLY A 178 -18.31 1.29 -13.44
C GLY A 178 -18.52 1.04 -11.94
N SER A 179 -18.41 -0.22 -11.51
CA SER A 179 -18.33 -0.60 -10.09
C SER A 179 -17.14 0.10 -9.40
N ILE A 180 -17.13 0.21 -8.06
CA ILE A 180 -15.97 0.70 -7.29
C ILE A 180 -14.69 -0.13 -7.56
N PHE A 181 -14.86 -1.35 -8.06
CA PHE A 181 -13.78 -2.23 -8.51
C PHE A 181 -13.37 -2.01 -9.98
N SER A 182 -14.01 -1.10 -10.71
CA SER A 182 -13.65 -0.67 -12.07
C SER A 182 -12.55 0.40 -12.01
N PHE A 183 -11.38 0.00 -11.54
CA PHE A 183 -10.21 0.87 -11.55
C PHE A 183 -9.76 1.22 -12.98
N PRO A 184 -9.19 2.41 -13.21
CA PRO A 184 -8.60 2.72 -14.51
C PRO A 184 -7.44 1.78 -14.74
N TYR A 185 -7.20 1.45 -16.00
CA TYR A 185 -6.02 0.69 -16.35
C TYR A 185 -5.16 1.47 -17.33
N ILE A 186 -3.89 1.66 -16.97
CA ILE A 186 -2.89 2.26 -17.84
C ILE A 186 -2.55 1.18 -18.88
N SER A 187 -2.94 1.41 -20.13
CA SER A 187 -2.50 0.55 -21.22
C SER A 187 -1.00 0.78 -21.45
N LEU A 188 -0.27 -0.31 -21.56
CA LEU A 188 1.18 -0.29 -21.73
C LEU A 188 1.47 -0.51 -23.21
N HIS A 189 2.12 0.47 -23.84
CA HIS A 189 2.57 0.34 -25.22
C HIS A 189 3.93 -0.30 -25.21
N GLU A 190 4.13 -1.29 -26.07
CA GLU A 190 5.42 -1.97 -26.19
C GLU A 190 6.44 -0.95 -26.68
N LYS A 191 7.65 -0.95 -26.11
CA LYS A 191 8.72 -0.11 -26.64
C LYS A 191 9.02 -0.61 -28.06
N SER A 192 8.71 0.22 -29.06
CA SER A 192 9.18 -0.03 -30.42
C SER A 192 10.70 -0.03 -30.39
N CYS A 193 11.33 -1.13 -30.80
CA CYS A 193 12.76 -1.14 -31.13
C CYS A 193 13.06 -0.20 -32.30
#